data_AF-A0A9R0TWP1-F1
#
_entry.id   AF-A0A9R0TWP1-F1
#
_cell.length_a   1.000
_cell.length_b   1.000
_cell.length_c   1.000
_cell.angle_alpha   90.00
_cell.angle_beta   90.00
_cell.angle_gamma   90.00
#
_symmetry.space_group_name_H-M   'P 1'
#
loop_
_entity.id
_entity.type
_entity.pdbx_description
1 polymer ?
#
loop_
_entity_poly.entity_id
_entity_poly.type
_entity_poly.pdbx_seq_one_letter_code
_entity_poly.pdbx_strand_id
1 'polypeptide(L)'
;MYVLTPLQEDEVHTDQTASYTEQKQYVKKKPNGAVPETNKKSKKKKKKGKAEPPASAKSRDEKSLDSILEDLAIEKRPMQKSVHQNDRATGKEIQTIEMTAGTSSVLAIDPKHLKAENEMRRIFGSKVVDSLENQRNMPGTSRQVRGVRRAGLNPRRTLLVSPPGFWPAWDKSMSMDLVETKGSLKYFRYVYDPSVSHVQELFEAAKSANDLNAIAAILAKYPYHPDSLLTFADLFKYSGEHQSSADAVEKCLFALECAWHPLFNPLQGNYQLKYSHDLNKPFFTALFGHMKNLDRRGCHRSALEACKFLLSLDSDDPKGALFCIDYFALRSQQYKWLEQFAEEYQCDNSLWLFPNFSFSLAIARFYLERDAEDVSDHADKSTAVDLMKQALMLHPLVLSKIVDKAPLKDSSWTQILKNAFFGSAKPGSPSLEHVINIYVERHYIMWRFPELQNLLKEAALLVIESLKHDSREAQDWACVMKEAFSSEKNEYSHLLVSDFSDTTPSLPPEELRPFMVGPGMAHDMPPVEQEAGPERIHAPLEVVGRNAARVFLESLLPWVNYGDNRHGGNDQHDDD
;
A
#
# COMPACT_ATOMS: atom_id res chain seq x y z
N MET A 1 -32.02 -44.84 -43.10
CA MET A 1 -33.44 -44.88 -42.67
C MET A 1 -33.52 -44.13 -41.35
N TYR A 2 -34.57 -43.33 -41.12
CA TYR A 2 -34.91 -42.64 -39.85
C TYR A 2 -33.74 -41.91 -39.13
N VAL A 3 -33.57 -40.58 -39.20
CA VAL A 3 -34.54 -39.47 -39.18
C VAL A 3 -35.48 -39.52 -37.98
N LEU A 4 -35.18 -38.69 -36.97
CA LEU A 4 -36.10 -37.69 -36.42
C LEU A 4 -35.32 -36.58 -35.69
N THR A 5 -35.96 -35.43 -35.49
CA THR A 5 -35.35 -34.14 -35.10
C THR A 5 -35.49 -33.84 -33.60
N PRO A 6 -34.66 -32.93 -33.04
CA PRO A 6 -34.94 -32.31 -31.75
C PRO A 6 -36.18 -31.40 -31.83
N LEU A 7 -36.76 -31.07 -30.67
CA LEU A 7 -37.84 -30.11 -30.51
C LEU A 7 -37.39 -28.91 -29.67
N GLN A 8 -37.53 -27.72 -30.26
CA GLN A 8 -37.91 -26.48 -29.56
C GLN A 8 -39.39 -26.63 -29.09
N GLU A 9 -39.94 -25.84 -28.18
CA GLU A 9 -39.53 -24.55 -27.60
C GLU A 9 -40.20 -24.39 -26.21
N ASP A 10 -39.72 -23.48 -25.37
CA ASP A 10 -40.53 -22.40 -24.76
C ASP A 10 -39.79 -21.65 -23.64
N GLU A 11 -40.13 -20.37 -23.47
CA GLU A 11 -39.45 -19.41 -22.59
C GLU A 11 -40.09 -19.32 -21.19
N VAL A 12 -39.27 -19.03 -20.17
CA VAL A 12 -39.66 -18.09 -19.11
C VAL A 12 -38.48 -17.18 -18.77
N HIS A 13 -38.50 -15.96 -19.28
CA HIS A 13 -37.67 -14.86 -18.77
C HIS A 13 -38.24 -14.35 -17.44
N THR A 14 -37.39 -14.13 -16.43
CA THR A 14 -37.71 -13.30 -15.27
C THR A 14 -36.63 -12.26 -15.04
N ASP A 15 -36.83 -11.06 -15.59
CA ASP A 15 -36.05 -9.88 -15.22
C ASP A 15 -36.31 -9.50 -13.76
N GLN A 16 -35.23 -9.16 -13.03
CA GLN A 16 -35.32 -8.41 -11.77
C GLN A 16 -34.55 -7.09 -11.90
N THR A 17 -35.25 -6.06 -12.37
CA THR A 17 -34.72 -4.71 -12.55
C THR A 17 -34.48 -4.02 -11.20
N ALA A 18 -33.24 -4.01 -10.72
CA ALA A 18 -32.85 -3.25 -9.53
C ALA A 18 -32.76 -1.74 -9.85
N SER A 19 -33.83 -0.99 -9.57
CA SER A 19 -33.93 0.44 -9.87
C SER A 19 -33.16 1.31 -8.87
N TYR A 20 -31.99 1.83 -9.26
CA TYR A 20 -31.28 2.87 -8.50
C TYR A 20 -31.81 4.26 -8.84
N THR A 21 -32.41 4.95 -7.87
CA THR A 21 -33.01 6.28 -8.05
C THR A 21 -31.96 7.40 -7.96
N GLU A 22 -31.72 8.13 -9.06
CA GLU A 22 -30.88 9.33 -9.05
C GLU A 22 -31.50 10.46 -8.23
N GLN A 23 -30.91 10.82 -7.08
CA GLN A 23 -31.24 12.08 -6.38
C GLN A 23 -30.39 13.24 -6.89
N LYS A 24 -30.86 13.91 -7.94
CA LYS A 24 -30.25 15.13 -8.50
C LYS A 24 -30.53 16.35 -7.62
N GLN A 25 -29.65 16.65 -6.66
CA GLN A 25 -29.70 17.91 -5.91
C GLN A 25 -29.09 19.08 -6.71
N TYR A 26 -29.95 20.04 -7.08
CA TYR A 26 -29.54 21.29 -7.74
C TYR A 26 -28.94 22.29 -6.74
N VAL A 27 -27.66 22.64 -6.91
CA VAL A 27 -27.03 23.78 -6.20
C VAL A 27 -27.06 25.02 -7.09
N LYS A 28 -27.90 26.01 -6.74
CA LYS A 28 -27.93 27.32 -7.42
C LYS A 28 -26.82 28.25 -6.87
N LYS A 29 -26.02 28.85 -7.76
CA LYS A 29 -25.02 29.89 -7.43
C LYS A 29 -25.64 31.29 -7.31
N LYS A 30 -25.01 32.14 -6.46
CA LYS A 30 -24.89 33.63 -6.43
C LYS A 30 -25.26 34.25 -5.06
N PRO A 31 -24.67 35.40 -4.67
CA PRO A 31 -23.27 35.82 -4.84
C PRO A 31 -22.68 36.48 -3.56
N ASN A 32 -21.44 36.99 -3.61
CA ASN A 32 -20.81 37.76 -2.53
C ASN A 32 -21.42 39.17 -2.34
N GLY A 33 -21.34 39.72 -1.11
CA GLY A 33 -21.66 41.10 -0.75
C GLY A 33 -21.24 41.42 0.69
N ALA A 34 -20.89 42.68 1.02
CA ALA A 34 -20.16 43.04 2.25
C ALA A 34 -20.98 43.74 3.36
N VAL A 35 -20.35 43.78 4.55
CA VAL A 35 -20.63 44.52 5.81
C VAL A 35 -20.72 46.08 5.65
N PRO A 36 -21.04 46.93 6.68
CA PRO A 36 -21.23 46.71 8.14
C PRO A 36 -22.42 47.48 8.86
N GLU A 37 -22.48 47.37 10.21
CA GLU A 37 -22.93 48.40 11.21
C GLU A 37 -24.43 48.84 11.30
N THR A 38 -24.96 49.45 12.39
CA THR A 38 -24.41 49.90 13.70
C THR A 38 -25.40 49.78 14.90
N ASN A 39 -24.85 49.61 16.12
CA ASN A 39 -25.29 50.06 17.47
C ASN A 39 -26.67 50.74 17.71
N LYS A 40 -27.37 50.36 18.82
CA LYS A 40 -27.83 51.33 19.87
C LYS A 40 -28.23 50.77 21.27
N LYS A 41 -27.33 51.02 22.23
CA LYS A 41 -27.48 51.33 23.68
C LYS A 41 -28.85 51.97 24.08
N SER A 42 -29.40 51.94 25.32
CA SER A 42 -28.92 51.58 26.69
C SER A 42 -29.98 51.92 27.80
N LYS A 43 -29.65 51.68 29.10
CA LYS A 43 -30.11 52.32 30.40
C LYS A 43 -30.94 51.41 31.35
N LYS A 44 -30.90 51.49 32.70
CA LYS A 44 -29.97 52.15 33.70
C LYS A 44 -30.27 51.71 35.17
N LYS A 45 -29.22 51.50 35.99
CA LYS A 45 -29.10 51.76 37.48
C LYS A 45 -29.97 50.94 38.46
N LYS A 46 -29.57 50.66 39.73
CA LYS A 46 -29.46 51.57 40.91
C LYS A 46 -28.07 51.57 41.67
N LYS A 47 -28.02 51.33 43.00
CA LYS A 47 -26.99 51.77 44.01
C LYS A 47 -27.29 51.16 45.41
N LYS A 48 -26.41 50.78 46.37
CA LYS A 48 -24.93 50.58 46.54
C LYS A 48 -24.66 49.72 47.81
N GLY A 49 -23.55 48.98 47.89
CA GLY A 49 -22.91 48.42 49.11
C GLY A 49 -21.37 48.41 48.99
N LYS A 50 -20.57 48.30 50.06
CA LYS A 50 -19.08 48.33 50.00
C LYS A 50 -18.39 47.49 51.09
N ALA A 51 -17.39 46.69 50.70
CA ALA A 51 -16.18 46.31 51.44
C ALA A 51 -15.14 45.77 50.42
N GLU A 52 -13.84 45.76 50.76
CA GLU A 52 -12.69 45.39 49.89
C GLU A 52 -11.68 44.56 50.75
N PRO A 53 -10.54 44.07 50.23
CA PRO A 53 -10.32 42.97 49.28
C PRO A 53 -9.31 41.94 49.90
N PRO A 54 -8.42 41.20 49.19
CA PRO A 54 -8.41 40.68 47.81
C PRO A 54 -8.21 39.14 47.73
N ALA A 55 -8.56 38.52 46.59
CA ALA A 55 -7.93 37.30 46.09
C ALA A 55 -8.18 37.17 44.57
N SER A 56 -7.13 37.10 43.76
CA SER A 56 -7.25 37.01 42.29
C SER A 56 -7.17 35.58 41.80
N ALA A 57 -8.26 35.08 41.21
CA ALA A 57 -8.23 33.84 40.45
C ALA A 57 -7.41 34.06 39.15
N LYS A 58 -6.38 33.23 38.95
CA LYS A 58 -5.74 33.06 37.64
C LYS A 58 -6.30 31.80 36.97
N SER A 59 -6.76 31.93 35.74
CA SER A 59 -6.92 30.79 34.85
C SER A 59 -5.56 30.11 34.65
N ARG A 60 -5.55 28.78 34.65
CA ARG A 60 -4.48 27.99 34.04
C ARG A 60 -4.91 27.66 32.62
N ASP A 61 -4.32 28.34 31.66
CA ASP A 61 -4.26 27.79 30.30
C ASP A 61 -3.21 26.67 30.30
N GLU A 62 -3.64 25.45 29.98
CA GLU A 62 -2.72 24.34 29.73
C GLU A 62 -2.08 24.54 28.36
N LYS A 63 -0.89 25.15 28.34
CA LYS A 63 -0.09 25.26 27.11
C LYS A 63 0.23 23.87 26.56
N SER A 64 0.06 23.68 25.26
CA SER A 64 0.39 22.41 24.59
C SER A 64 1.88 22.10 24.68
N LEU A 65 2.21 20.81 24.71
CA LEU A 65 3.59 20.32 24.78
C LEU A 65 4.43 20.77 23.57
N ASP A 66 3.80 21.00 22.42
CA ASP A 66 4.44 21.49 21.20
C ASP A 66 5.13 22.85 21.41
N SER A 67 4.50 23.75 22.19
CA SER A 67 5.07 25.05 22.56
C SER A 67 6.31 24.96 23.46
N ILE A 68 6.59 23.79 24.04
CA ILE A 68 7.80 23.53 24.85
C ILE A 68 8.88 22.83 24.00
N LEU A 69 8.48 22.08 22.96
CA LEU A 69 9.41 21.49 21.99
C LEU A 69 10.06 22.55 21.09
N GLU A 70 9.32 23.60 20.74
CA GLU A 70 9.83 24.69 19.88
C GLU A 70 10.87 25.57 20.62
N ASP A 71 10.65 25.86 21.91
CA ASP A 71 11.60 26.58 22.79
C ASP A 71 12.91 25.80 23.07
N LEU A 72 12.97 24.49 22.77
CA LEU A 72 14.15 23.64 22.97
C LEU A 72 15.00 23.43 21.69
N ALA A 73 14.63 24.06 20.57
CA ALA A 73 15.40 24.01 19.33
C ALA A 73 16.62 24.97 19.35
N ILE A 74 17.72 24.51 19.96
CA ILE A 74 18.92 25.32 20.26
C ILE A 74 19.49 26.09 19.04
N GLU A 75 19.78 27.37 19.29
CA GLU A 75 20.50 28.37 18.49
C GLU A 75 21.22 27.88 17.20
N LYS A 76 20.65 28.19 16.03
CA LYS A 76 21.45 28.36 14.80
C LYS A 76 21.94 29.81 14.69
N ARG A 77 23.20 30.05 15.06
CA ARG A 77 23.86 31.35 14.81
C ARG A 77 24.11 31.55 13.31
N PRO A 78 23.66 32.66 12.70
CA PRO A 78 23.93 32.93 11.29
C PRO A 78 25.33 33.52 11.10
N MET A 79 26.23 32.80 10.45
CA MET A 79 27.52 33.36 10.03
C MET A 79 27.37 34.04 8.66
N GLN A 80 27.76 35.30 8.56
CA GLN A 80 27.50 36.14 7.40
C GLN A 80 28.44 35.84 6.22
N LYS A 81 27.96 36.09 5.00
CA LYS A 81 28.76 36.03 3.78
C LYS A 81 29.84 37.13 3.81
N SER A 82 31.09 36.77 3.49
CA SER A 82 32.03 37.72 2.89
C SER A 82 32.02 37.53 1.37
N VAL A 83 32.24 38.61 0.62
CA VAL A 83 32.32 38.60 -0.84
C VAL A 83 33.63 39.27 -1.24
N HIS A 84 34.47 38.55 -1.97
CA HIS A 84 35.55 39.15 -2.74
C HIS A 84 35.58 38.54 -4.14
N GLN A 85 35.51 39.40 -5.15
CA GLN A 85 35.75 39.06 -6.54
C GLN A 85 37.25 39.08 -6.82
N ASN A 86 37.71 38.29 -7.79
CA ASN A 86 38.56 38.80 -8.87
C ASN A 86 38.72 37.78 -10.00
N ASP A 87 38.77 38.29 -11.24
CA ASP A 87 38.98 37.51 -12.45
C ASP A 87 40.45 37.03 -12.56
N ARG A 88 40.70 35.85 -13.14
CA ARG A 88 41.01 35.71 -14.59
C ARG A 88 41.35 34.28 -15.02
N ALA A 89 41.21 34.06 -16.33
CA ALA A 89 41.26 32.77 -17.01
C ALA A 89 42.62 32.06 -17.01
N THR A 90 42.56 30.72 -17.00
CA THR A 90 43.25 29.85 -17.97
C THR A 90 42.47 28.52 -18.05
N GLY A 91 42.62 27.74 -19.12
CA GLY A 91 41.67 26.66 -19.47
C GLY A 91 42.29 25.28 -19.67
N LYS A 92 41.41 24.31 -19.96
CA LYS A 92 41.59 22.83 -19.89
C LYS A 92 41.65 22.32 -18.45
N GLU A 93 41.09 21.16 -18.09
CA GLU A 93 40.45 20.10 -18.92
C GLU A 93 39.01 19.84 -18.49
N ILE A 94 38.18 19.28 -19.39
CA ILE A 94 36.88 18.70 -19.00
C ILE A 94 37.16 17.32 -18.43
N GLN A 95 37.30 17.23 -17.11
CA GLN A 95 37.22 15.94 -16.42
C GLN A 95 35.73 15.55 -16.38
N THR A 96 35.37 14.56 -17.18
CA THR A 96 34.09 13.84 -17.03
C THR A 96 34.07 13.22 -15.64
N ILE A 97 33.26 13.79 -14.75
CA ILE A 97 33.00 13.17 -13.45
C ILE A 97 32.19 11.90 -13.73
N GLU A 98 32.86 10.75 -13.64
CA GLU A 98 32.18 9.47 -13.58
C GLU A 98 31.19 9.53 -12.41
N MET A 99 29.90 9.33 -12.70
CA MET A 99 28.84 9.34 -11.68
C MET A 99 28.95 8.06 -10.84
N THR A 100 29.89 8.06 -9.89
CA THR A 100 30.04 6.97 -8.91
C THR A 100 28.71 6.74 -8.20
N ALA A 101 28.25 5.49 -8.19
CA ALA A 101 26.86 5.11 -7.93
C ALA A 101 26.34 5.36 -6.50
N GLY A 102 26.22 6.62 -6.06
CA GLY A 102 25.18 7.01 -5.11
C GLY A 102 23.84 7.04 -5.83
N THR A 103 22.73 6.81 -5.10
CA THR A 103 21.39 6.93 -5.70
C THR A 103 21.18 8.33 -6.28
N SER A 104 20.63 8.45 -7.49
CA SER A 104 20.36 9.77 -8.09
C SER A 104 19.42 10.60 -7.21
N SER A 105 19.53 11.94 -7.32
CA SER A 105 18.80 12.88 -6.45
C SER A 105 17.27 12.67 -6.50
N VAL A 106 16.75 12.13 -7.61
CA VAL A 106 15.32 11.86 -7.81
C VAL A 106 14.77 10.75 -6.89
N LEU A 107 15.61 9.79 -6.48
CA LEU A 107 15.24 8.74 -5.52
C LEU A 107 15.18 9.24 -4.06
N ALA A 108 15.42 10.53 -3.80
CA ALA A 108 15.31 11.10 -2.46
C ALA A 108 13.91 10.88 -1.86
N ILE A 109 13.89 10.25 -0.68
CA ILE A 109 12.69 9.86 0.07
C ILE A 109 12.28 11.01 1.01
N ASP A 110 11.02 11.45 0.97
CA ASP A 110 10.49 12.39 1.98
C ASP A 110 9.92 11.62 3.20
N PRO A 111 10.56 11.70 4.38
CA PRO A 111 10.09 10.99 5.59
C PRO A 111 8.72 11.48 6.08
N LYS A 112 8.23 12.65 5.64
CA LYS A 112 6.86 13.11 5.94
C LYS A 112 5.82 12.27 5.23
N HIS A 113 6.15 11.77 4.04
CA HIS A 113 5.23 11.05 3.17
C HIS A 113 5.30 9.54 3.32
N LEU A 114 6.39 8.99 3.86
CA LEU A 114 6.60 7.54 4.01
C LEU A 114 5.53 6.85 4.88
N LYS A 115 4.81 7.58 5.75
CA LYS A 115 3.73 7.04 6.60
C LYS A 115 2.33 7.26 6.06
N ALA A 116 1.55 6.18 5.99
CA ALA A 116 0.14 6.20 5.64
C ALA A 116 -0.68 7.16 6.52
N GLU A 117 -0.44 7.15 7.84
CA GLU A 117 -1.13 8.01 8.80
C GLU A 117 -1.02 9.50 8.43
N ASN A 118 0.14 9.94 7.94
CA ASN A 118 0.36 11.34 7.56
C ASN A 118 -0.46 11.72 6.32
N GLU A 119 -0.56 10.81 5.33
CA GLU A 119 -1.41 11.01 4.15
C GLU A 119 -2.90 10.96 4.52
N MET A 120 -3.33 10.00 5.34
CA MET A 120 -4.71 9.92 5.84
C MET A 120 -5.10 11.17 6.63
N ARG A 121 -4.21 11.67 7.50
CA ARG A 121 -4.42 12.90 8.30
C ARG A 121 -4.47 14.15 7.42
N ARG A 122 -3.79 14.14 6.26
CA ARG A 122 -3.86 15.19 5.23
C ARG A 122 -5.16 15.15 4.44
N ILE A 123 -5.68 13.97 4.08
CA ILE A 123 -6.88 13.80 3.25
C ILE A 123 -8.17 13.97 4.09
N PHE A 124 -8.25 13.31 5.24
CA PHE A 124 -9.48 13.22 6.05
C PHE A 124 -9.46 14.12 7.30
N GLY A 125 -8.32 14.75 7.60
CA GLY A 125 -8.12 15.54 8.81
C GLY A 125 -7.79 14.68 10.04
N SER A 126 -6.96 15.21 10.93
CA SER A 126 -6.43 14.49 12.11
C SER A 126 -7.53 13.82 12.94
N LYS A 127 -8.56 14.57 13.34
CA LYS A 127 -9.63 14.10 14.24
C LYS A 127 -10.36 12.83 13.78
N VAL A 128 -10.49 12.62 12.47
CA VAL A 128 -11.13 11.42 11.91
C VAL A 128 -10.19 10.22 12.01
N VAL A 129 -8.92 10.42 11.68
CA VAL A 129 -7.89 9.38 11.77
C VAL A 129 -7.60 9.02 13.23
N ASP A 130 -7.48 10.02 14.12
CA ASP A 130 -7.31 9.83 15.56
C ASP A 130 -8.46 9.01 16.15
N SER A 131 -9.71 9.20 15.72
CA SER A 131 -10.84 8.43 16.27
C SER A 131 -10.82 6.96 15.81
N LEU A 132 -10.42 6.70 14.56
CA LEU A 132 -10.27 5.34 14.02
C LEU A 132 -9.04 4.62 14.60
N GLU A 133 -7.90 5.30 14.73
CA GLU A 133 -6.71 4.78 15.40
C GLU A 133 -7.00 4.44 16.87
N ASN A 134 -7.77 5.26 17.59
CA ASN A 134 -8.17 4.96 18.97
C ASN A 134 -9.15 3.78 19.07
N GLN A 135 -9.94 3.49 18.02
CA GLN A 135 -10.73 2.25 17.95
C GLN A 135 -9.84 1.03 17.69
N ARG A 136 -8.93 1.08 16.69
CA ARG A 136 -7.99 -0.01 16.36
C ARG A 136 -6.99 -0.32 17.49
N ASN A 137 -6.64 0.66 18.33
CA ASN A 137 -5.71 0.49 19.46
C ASN A 137 -6.38 0.10 20.80
N MET A 138 -7.69 -0.12 20.83
CA MET A 138 -8.42 -0.50 22.06
C MET A 138 -8.84 -1.97 22.01
N PRO A 139 -8.21 -2.87 22.81
CA PRO A 139 -8.77 -4.20 23.03
C PRO A 139 -10.13 -4.10 23.73
N GLY A 140 -11.02 -5.06 23.48
CA GLY A 140 -12.46 -5.02 23.76
C GLY A 140 -12.88 -5.12 25.23
N THR A 141 -12.21 -4.43 26.16
CA THR A 141 -12.50 -4.51 27.60
C THR A 141 -12.74 -3.13 28.22
N SER A 142 -13.98 -2.85 28.60
CA SER A 142 -14.45 -1.55 29.09
C SER A 142 -14.10 -1.28 30.57
N ARG A 143 -12.81 -1.30 30.94
CA ARG A 143 -12.31 -0.83 32.26
C ARG A 143 -10.82 -0.46 32.22
N GLN A 144 -10.49 0.76 31.77
CA GLN A 144 -9.16 1.32 32.03
C GLN A 144 -9.01 1.68 33.52
N VAL A 145 -8.30 0.85 34.27
CA VAL A 145 -7.88 1.16 35.64
C VAL A 145 -6.84 2.29 35.60
N ARG A 146 -7.25 3.51 36.00
CA ARG A 146 -6.33 4.62 36.28
C ARG A 146 -5.36 4.22 37.41
N GLY A 147 -4.14 3.83 37.07
CA GLY A 147 -3.09 3.56 38.07
C GLY A 147 -1.83 2.91 37.51
N VAL A 148 -1.96 1.91 36.63
CA VAL A 148 -0.81 1.18 36.10
C VAL A 148 -0.13 1.99 34.99
N ARG A 149 1.13 2.38 35.21
CA ARG A 149 2.01 2.90 34.15
C ARG A 149 2.27 1.76 33.15
N ARG A 150 1.84 1.90 31.89
CA ARG A 150 2.09 0.93 30.82
C ARG A 150 3.58 0.83 30.50
N ALA A 151 4.31 -0.01 31.23
CA ALA A 151 5.61 -0.51 30.81
C ALA A 151 5.40 -1.43 29.60
N GLY A 152 5.96 -1.06 28.43
CA GLY A 152 5.69 -1.76 27.16
C GLY A 152 5.46 -0.84 25.96
N LEU A 153 5.41 0.48 26.11
CA LEU A 153 5.48 1.40 24.97
C LEU A 153 6.80 1.20 24.21
N ASN A 154 6.74 0.73 22.97
CA ASN A 154 7.90 0.62 22.08
C ASN A 154 8.50 2.03 21.87
N PRO A 155 9.72 2.33 22.38
CA PRO A 155 10.23 3.71 22.45
C PRO A 155 10.87 4.20 21.15
N ARG A 156 10.99 3.32 20.15
CA ARG A 156 11.64 3.61 18.87
C ARG A 156 10.64 4.25 17.91
N ARG A 157 10.93 5.48 17.49
CA ARG A 157 10.24 6.14 16.38
C ARG A 157 10.74 5.54 15.07
N THR A 158 9.95 4.65 14.49
CA THR A 158 10.10 4.08 13.15
C THR A 158 9.59 5.03 12.07
N LEU A 159 10.20 4.98 10.89
CA LEU A 159 9.93 5.77 9.69
C LEU A 159 8.79 5.16 8.86
N LEU A 160 8.75 3.83 8.69
CA LEU A 160 7.77 3.15 7.83
C LEU A 160 6.42 3.02 8.53
N VAL A 161 6.42 2.35 9.69
CA VAL A 161 5.22 1.92 10.41
C VAL A 161 5.06 2.69 11.72
N SER A 162 3.84 2.82 12.22
CA SER A 162 3.53 3.34 13.56
C SER A 162 3.00 2.19 14.43
N PRO A 163 3.83 1.57 15.31
CA PRO A 163 3.46 0.32 15.99
C PRO A 163 2.28 0.51 16.96
N PRO A 164 1.18 -0.26 16.80
CA PRO A 164 0.07 -0.29 17.74
C PRO A 164 0.49 -0.60 19.19
N GLY A 165 -0.24 0.00 20.14
CA GLY A 165 0.06 -0.10 21.57
C GLY A 165 -0.20 -1.47 22.22
N PHE A 166 -0.61 -2.47 21.44
CA PHE A 166 -0.85 -3.85 21.86
C PHE A 166 0.22 -4.84 21.34
N TRP A 167 1.14 -4.42 20.48
CA TRP A 167 2.22 -5.29 20.01
C TRP A 167 3.24 -5.56 21.13
N PRO A 168 3.85 -6.77 21.19
CA PRO A 168 4.91 -7.08 22.14
C PRO A 168 6.09 -6.11 22.05
N ALA A 169 6.89 -6.01 23.10
CA ALA A 169 8.17 -5.32 23.03
C ALA A 169 9.08 -5.98 21.98
N TRP A 170 9.84 -5.18 21.21
CA TRP A 170 10.81 -5.71 20.24
C TRP A 170 11.82 -6.65 20.90
N ASP A 171 11.89 -7.89 20.39
CA ASP A 171 12.64 -9.00 21.00
C ASP A 171 14.14 -9.00 20.67
N LYS A 172 14.56 -8.23 19.66
CA LYS A 172 15.94 -8.19 19.11
C LYS A 172 16.39 -9.51 18.47
N SER A 173 15.43 -10.29 17.94
CA SER A 173 15.69 -11.51 17.15
C SER A 173 16.60 -11.30 15.92
N MET A 174 16.74 -10.06 15.45
CA MET A 174 17.55 -9.72 14.27
C MET A 174 18.39 -8.44 14.47
N SER A 175 19.51 -8.41 13.75
CA SER A 175 20.33 -7.22 13.48
C SER A 175 20.53 -7.04 11.96
N MET A 176 21.18 -5.94 11.60
CA MET A 176 21.69 -5.67 10.25
C MET A 176 23.17 -5.32 10.38
N ASP A 177 24.01 -6.02 9.61
CA ASP A 177 25.44 -5.83 9.60
C ASP A 177 25.87 -5.02 8.36
N LEU A 178 26.95 -4.25 8.52
CA LEU A 178 27.68 -3.65 7.41
C LEU A 178 28.63 -4.70 6.83
N VAL A 179 28.35 -5.18 5.61
CA VAL A 179 29.15 -6.22 4.93
C VAL A 179 30.42 -5.62 4.32
N GLU A 180 30.27 -4.51 3.60
CA GLU A 180 31.38 -3.82 2.93
C GLU A 180 31.04 -2.34 2.67
N THR A 181 32.05 -1.55 2.31
CA THR A 181 31.88 -0.17 1.83
C THR A 181 32.71 0.01 0.56
N LYS A 182 32.05 0.34 -0.55
CA LYS A 182 32.65 0.50 -1.88
C LYS A 182 32.43 1.95 -2.34
N GLY A 183 33.50 2.75 -2.26
CA GLY A 183 33.42 4.19 -2.52
C GLY A 183 32.48 4.87 -1.52
N SER A 184 31.43 5.52 -2.01
CA SER A 184 30.38 6.16 -1.21
C SER A 184 29.30 5.20 -0.69
N LEU A 185 29.16 4.00 -1.29
CA LEU A 185 28.10 3.04 -0.96
C LEU A 185 28.49 2.11 0.20
N LYS A 186 27.55 1.92 1.12
CA LYS A 186 27.61 0.93 2.20
C LYS A 186 26.67 -0.23 1.91
N TYR A 187 27.17 -1.46 1.94
CA TYR A 187 26.39 -2.66 1.64
C TYR A 187 26.00 -3.36 2.94
N PHE A 188 24.72 -3.64 3.10
CA PHE A 188 24.15 -4.19 4.32
C PHE A 188 23.53 -5.58 4.11
N ARG A 189 23.40 -6.34 5.20
CA ARG A 189 22.73 -7.63 5.22
C ARG A 189 22.08 -7.87 6.58
N TYR A 190 20.86 -8.38 6.61
CA TYR A 190 20.22 -8.85 7.85
C TYR A 190 20.90 -10.12 8.38
N VAL A 191 20.90 -10.28 9.70
CA VAL A 191 21.45 -11.43 10.43
C VAL A 191 20.52 -11.75 11.60
N TYR A 192 20.24 -13.03 11.84
CA TYR A 192 19.53 -13.50 13.04
C TYR A 192 20.46 -13.54 14.25
N ASP A 193 19.96 -13.20 15.44
CA ASP A 193 20.72 -13.40 16.67
C ASP A 193 20.98 -14.91 16.89
N PRO A 194 22.19 -15.32 17.35
CA PRO A 194 22.52 -16.73 17.55
C PRO A 194 21.56 -17.51 18.45
N SER A 195 20.85 -16.85 19.36
CA SER A 195 19.83 -17.49 20.22
C SER A 195 18.54 -17.87 19.50
N VAL A 196 18.29 -17.33 18.30
CA VAL A 196 17.08 -17.60 17.50
C VAL A 196 17.36 -18.14 16.10
N SER A 197 18.63 -18.32 15.69
CA SER A 197 18.96 -18.84 14.35
C SER A 197 18.33 -20.19 14.02
N HIS A 198 18.07 -21.05 15.02
CA HIS A 198 17.37 -22.34 14.86
C HIS A 198 15.87 -22.18 14.51
N VAL A 199 15.27 -21.01 14.76
CA VAL A 199 13.85 -20.75 14.44
C VAL A 199 13.62 -20.75 12.92
N GLN A 200 14.63 -20.32 12.14
CA GLN A 200 14.61 -20.41 10.68
C GLN A 200 14.53 -21.88 10.22
N GLU A 201 15.32 -22.78 10.82
CA GLU A 201 15.33 -24.22 10.52
C GLU A 201 13.96 -24.87 10.86
N LEU A 202 13.38 -24.51 12.00
CA LEU A 202 12.04 -24.95 12.40
C LEU A 202 10.95 -24.44 11.44
N PHE A 203 11.06 -23.20 10.97
CA PHE A 203 10.15 -22.64 9.98
C PHE A 203 10.28 -23.32 8.62
N GLU A 204 11.51 -23.59 8.15
CA GLU A 204 11.76 -24.29 6.90
C GLU A 204 11.26 -25.74 6.95
N ALA A 205 11.44 -26.43 8.07
CA ALA A 205 10.85 -27.74 8.31
C ALA A 205 9.31 -27.69 8.26
N ALA A 206 8.67 -26.78 9.02
CA ALA A 206 7.22 -26.61 9.04
C ALA A 206 6.66 -26.25 7.65
N LYS A 207 7.34 -25.37 6.90
CA LYS A 207 7.00 -24.99 5.53
C LYS A 207 7.13 -26.16 4.55
N SER A 208 8.17 -26.99 4.68
CA SER A 208 8.34 -28.20 3.86
C SER A 208 7.25 -29.25 4.11
N ALA A 209 6.71 -29.31 5.33
CA ALA A 209 5.58 -30.14 5.71
C ALA A 209 4.20 -29.51 5.39
N ASN A 210 4.16 -28.24 4.98
CA ASN A 210 2.95 -27.40 4.88
C ASN A 210 2.13 -27.31 6.19
N ASP A 211 2.78 -27.45 7.36
CA ASP A 211 2.12 -27.36 8.66
C ASP A 211 2.01 -25.90 9.14
N LEU A 212 0.87 -25.28 8.84
CA LEU A 212 0.57 -23.91 9.30
C LEU A 212 0.38 -23.81 10.83
N ASN A 213 0.07 -24.91 11.53
CA ASN A 213 -0.05 -24.90 12.99
C ASN A 213 1.34 -24.83 13.65
N ALA A 214 2.33 -25.52 13.08
CA ALA A 214 3.73 -25.34 13.49
C ALA A 214 4.22 -23.91 13.23
N ILE A 215 3.86 -23.29 12.10
CA ILE A 215 4.19 -21.87 11.82
C ILE A 215 3.45 -20.92 12.80
N ALA A 216 2.21 -21.21 13.17
CA ALA A 216 1.48 -20.48 14.20
C ALA A 216 2.14 -20.60 15.58
N ALA A 217 2.59 -21.80 15.96
CA ALA A 217 3.33 -22.03 17.21
C ALA A 217 4.68 -21.29 17.23
N ILE A 218 5.37 -21.19 16.09
CA ILE A 218 6.54 -20.33 15.93
C ILE A 218 6.19 -18.87 16.18
N LEU A 219 5.11 -18.34 15.60
CA LEU A 219 4.67 -16.95 15.83
C LEU A 219 4.22 -16.68 17.28
N ALA A 220 3.62 -17.65 17.95
CA ALA A 220 3.23 -17.52 19.35
C ALA A 220 4.45 -17.37 20.28
N LYS A 221 5.57 -18.03 19.95
CA LYS A 221 6.81 -17.99 20.74
C LYS A 221 7.80 -16.91 20.29
N TYR A 222 7.83 -16.59 18.99
CA TYR A 222 8.72 -15.62 18.36
C TYR A 222 7.88 -14.64 17.52
N PRO A 223 7.26 -13.62 18.15
CA PRO A 223 6.21 -12.81 17.52
C PRO A 223 6.63 -12.00 16.30
N TYR A 224 7.94 -11.87 16.05
CA TYR A 224 8.52 -11.05 15.00
C TYR A 224 9.30 -11.82 13.92
N HIS A 225 9.22 -13.17 13.89
CA HIS A 225 9.89 -13.97 12.86
C HIS A 225 9.40 -13.60 11.43
N PRO A 226 10.25 -13.02 10.55
CA PRO A 226 9.78 -12.37 9.32
C PRO A 226 9.05 -13.30 8.35
N ASP A 227 9.64 -14.45 8.02
CA ASP A 227 9.06 -15.36 7.04
C ASP A 227 7.76 -16.02 7.52
N SER A 228 7.61 -16.21 8.84
CA SER A 228 6.34 -16.66 9.41
C SER A 228 5.27 -15.56 9.34
N LEU A 229 5.62 -14.31 9.63
CA LEU A 229 4.70 -13.17 9.48
C LEU A 229 4.27 -12.96 8.03
N LEU A 230 5.19 -13.11 7.07
CA LEU A 230 4.88 -13.02 5.64
C LEU A 230 4.00 -14.19 5.17
N THR A 231 4.28 -15.41 5.63
CA THR A 231 3.44 -16.59 5.32
C THR A 231 2.01 -16.40 5.82
N PHE A 232 1.83 -15.87 7.04
CA PHE A 232 0.51 -15.52 7.55
C PHE A 232 -0.12 -14.31 6.85
N ALA A 233 0.67 -13.32 6.43
CA ALA A 233 0.17 -12.19 5.65
C ALA A 233 -0.44 -12.64 4.31
N ASP A 234 0.20 -13.57 3.60
CA ASP A 234 -0.37 -14.16 2.38
C ASP A 234 -1.59 -15.05 2.68
N LEU A 235 -1.57 -15.87 3.75
CA LEU A 235 -2.76 -16.64 4.18
C LEU A 235 -3.98 -15.74 4.44
N PHE A 236 -3.79 -14.66 5.20
CA PHE A 236 -4.85 -13.67 5.47
C PHE A 236 -5.30 -12.94 4.19
N LYS A 237 -4.40 -12.66 3.25
CA LYS A 237 -4.73 -12.09 1.93
C LYS A 237 -5.63 -13.03 1.11
N TYR A 238 -5.34 -14.34 1.10
CA TYR A 238 -6.11 -15.36 0.38
C TYR A 238 -7.46 -15.70 1.03
N SER A 239 -7.58 -15.59 2.35
CA SER A 239 -8.86 -15.77 3.09
C SER A 239 -9.81 -14.56 2.98
N GLY A 240 -9.33 -13.42 2.49
CA GLY A 240 -10.07 -12.16 2.44
C GLY A 240 -9.86 -11.24 3.66
N GLU A 241 -9.16 -11.69 4.69
CA GLU A 241 -8.76 -10.91 5.87
C GLU A 241 -7.65 -9.88 5.56
N HIS A 242 -7.93 -8.95 4.66
CA HIS A 242 -6.97 -7.95 4.21
C HIS A 242 -6.44 -7.04 5.33
N GLN A 243 -7.20 -6.85 6.41
CA GLN A 243 -6.75 -6.10 7.58
C GLN A 243 -5.70 -6.89 8.38
N SER A 244 -5.99 -8.16 8.73
CA SER A 244 -5.06 -9.09 9.39
C SER A 244 -3.77 -9.26 8.56
N SER A 245 -3.90 -9.33 7.23
CA SER A 245 -2.78 -9.34 6.29
C SER A 245 -1.93 -8.06 6.38
N ALA A 246 -2.55 -6.88 6.37
CA ALA A 246 -1.85 -5.61 6.49
C ALA A 246 -1.17 -5.44 7.86
N ASP A 247 -1.83 -5.82 8.95
CA ASP A 247 -1.25 -5.83 10.31
C ASP A 247 -0.02 -6.75 10.40
N ALA A 248 -0.04 -7.94 9.77
CA ALA A 248 1.10 -8.85 9.73
C ALA A 248 2.30 -8.27 8.94
N VAL A 249 2.06 -7.61 7.80
CA VAL A 249 3.10 -6.92 7.02
C VAL A 249 3.66 -5.70 7.77
N GLU A 250 2.79 -4.88 8.37
CA GLU A 250 3.19 -3.73 9.19
C GLU A 250 4.07 -4.19 10.38
N LYS A 251 3.73 -5.32 11.02
CA LYS A 251 4.52 -5.92 12.10
C LYS A 251 5.88 -6.46 11.63
N CYS A 252 5.93 -7.08 10.45
CA CYS A 252 7.17 -7.55 9.83
C CYS A 252 8.13 -6.40 9.48
N LEU A 253 7.60 -5.30 8.94
CA LEU A 253 8.39 -4.10 8.66
C LEU A 253 8.91 -3.43 9.94
N PHE A 254 8.09 -3.36 10.99
CA PHE A 254 8.52 -2.81 12.28
C PHE A 254 9.70 -3.59 12.90
N ALA A 255 9.68 -4.93 12.80
CA ALA A 255 10.78 -5.78 13.24
C ALA A 255 12.07 -5.51 12.45
N LEU A 256 11.98 -5.57 11.12
CA LEU A 256 13.13 -5.37 10.22
C LEU A 256 13.69 -3.95 10.29
N GLU A 257 12.83 -2.94 10.48
CA GLU A 257 13.27 -1.57 10.76
C GLU A 257 13.97 -1.45 12.13
N CYS A 258 13.46 -2.13 13.17
CA CYS A 258 14.14 -2.18 14.46
C CYS A 258 15.49 -2.93 14.41
N ALA A 259 15.75 -3.73 13.39
CA ALA A 259 17.03 -4.40 13.16
C ALA A 259 18.05 -3.54 12.39
N TRP A 260 17.68 -2.38 11.83
CA TRP A 260 18.59 -1.54 11.02
C TRP A 260 19.88 -1.12 11.74
N HIS A 261 20.98 -1.13 10.98
CA HIS A 261 22.29 -0.68 11.45
C HIS A 261 22.32 0.86 11.65
N PRO A 262 23.01 1.42 12.67
CA PRO A 262 23.07 2.87 12.88
C PRO A 262 23.68 3.71 11.72
N LEU A 263 24.34 3.06 10.76
CA LEU A 263 24.86 3.70 9.53
C LEU A 263 23.95 3.52 8.31
N PHE A 264 22.89 2.72 8.42
CA PHE A 264 21.85 2.57 7.40
C PHE A 264 20.83 3.71 7.58
N ASN A 265 20.73 4.59 6.59
CA ASN A 265 19.82 5.74 6.63
C ASN A 265 19.12 5.89 5.28
N PRO A 266 17.82 5.51 5.17
CA PRO A 266 17.05 5.61 3.94
C PRO A 266 17.09 7.00 3.26
N LEU A 267 17.31 8.05 4.05
CA LEU A 267 17.27 9.44 3.61
C LEU A 267 18.60 9.96 3.03
N GLN A 268 19.68 9.15 3.04
CA GLN A 268 21.02 9.58 2.58
C GLN A 268 21.46 9.00 1.23
N GLY A 269 20.75 8.04 0.65
CA GLY A 269 21.08 7.47 -0.68
C GLY A 269 22.42 6.74 -0.79
N ASN A 270 23.11 6.49 0.33
CA ASN A 270 24.47 5.95 0.40
C ASN A 270 24.51 4.48 0.92
N TYR A 271 23.44 3.74 0.67
CA TYR A 271 23.22 2.37 1.13
C TYR A 271 22.84 1.44 -0.03
N GLN A 272 23.12 0.15 0.14
CA GLN A 272 22.63 -0.96 -0.69
C GLN A 272 22.27 -2.15 0.21
N LEU A 273 21.27 -2.91 -0.18
CA LEU A 273 20.77 -4.10 0.50
C LEU A 273 20.46 -5.17 -0.56
N LYS A 274 21.49 -5.78 -1.16
CA LYS A 274 21.30 -6.66 -2.32
C LYS A 274 20.37 -7.86 -2.01
N TYR A 275 19.43 -8.12 -2.91
CA TYR A 275 18.40 -9.17 -2.82
C TYR A 275 18.96 -10.59 -3.02
N SER A 276 20.18 -10.71 -3.54
CA SER A 276 20.91 -11.97 -3.67
C SER A 276 21.18 -12.67 -2.32
N HIS A 277 21.13 -11.95 -1.19
CA HIS A 277 21.16 -12.54 0.15
C HIS A 277 19.76 -12.92 0.63
N ASP A 278 19.55 -14.20 0.95
CA ASP A 278 18.23 -14.71 1.38
C ASP A 278 17.63 -13.96 2.57
N LEU A 279 18.44 -13.63 3.57
CA LEU A 279 18.02 -12.86 4.76
C LEU A 279 17.54 -11.43 4.43
N ASN A 280 17.86 -10.88 3.25
CA ASN A 280 17.34 -9.60 2.79
C ASN A 280 15.96 -9.73 2.11
N LYS A 281 15.61 -10.90 1.56
CA LYS A 281 14.38 -11.13 0.78
C LYS A 281 13.07 -10.89 1.54
N PRO A 282 12.97 -11.15 2.86
CA PRO A 282 11.80 -10.77 3.66
C PRO A 282 11.54 -9.26 3.64
N PHE A 283 12.58 -8.42 3.70
CA PHE A 283 12.40 -6.96 3.72
C PHE A 283 11.83 -6.41 2.40
N PHE A 284 12.34 -6.86 1.26
CA PHE A 284 11.75 -6.51 -0.05
C PHE A 284 10.31 -6.98 -0.19
N THR A 285 10.00 -8.18 0.32
CA THR A 285 8.65 -8.75 0.23
C THR A 285 7.67 -8.03 1.15
N ALA A 286 8.09 -7.69 2.38
CA ALA A 286 7.31 -6.89 3.31
C ALA A 286 7.08 -5.45 2.81
N LEU A 287 8.12 -4.80 2.25
CA LEU A 287 8.02 -3.43 1.74
C LEU A 287 7.15 -3.34 0.48
N PHE A 288 7.26 -4.31 -0.44
CA PHE A 288 6.39 -4.43 -1.61
C PHE A 288 4.94 -4.78 -1.24
N GLY A 289 4.73 -5.60 -0.20
CA GLY A 289 3.40 -5.86 0.37
C GLY A 289 2.79 -4.58 0.99
N HIS A 290 3.58 -3.83 1.75
CA HIS A 290 3.15 -2.58 2.37
C HIS A 290 2.82 -1.51 1.32
N MET A 291 3.63 -1.37 0.26
CA MET A 291 3.38 -0.52 -0.90
C MET A 291 1.98 -0.78 -1.53
N LYS A 292 1.57 -2.04 -1.67
CA LYS A 292 0.21 -2.40 -2.13
C LYS A 292 -0.87 -2.09 -1.10
N ASN A 293 -0.60 -2.28 0.18
CA ASN A 293 -1.54 -1.93 1.25
C ASN A 293 -1.76 -0.41 1.34
N LEU A 294 -0.74 0.40 1.05
CA LEU A 294 -0.84 1.86 0.89
C LEU A 294 -1.74 2.23 -0.30
N ASP A 295 -1.53 1.58 -1.46
CA ASP A 295 -2.34 1.77 -2.68
C ASP A 295 -3.84 1.48 -2.42
N ARG A 296 -4.15 0.32 -1.82
CA ARG A 296 -5.52 -0.08 -1.44
C ARG A 296 -6.17 0.86 -0.41
N ARG A 297 -5.37 1.59 0.39
CA ARG A 297 -5.81 2.64 1.32
C ARG A 297 -5.97 4.02 0.66
N GLY A 298 -5.68 4.16 -0.64
CA GLY A 298 -5.65 5.44 -1.34
C GLY A 298 -4.44 6.32 -1.03
N CYS A 299 -3.44 5.78 -0.31
CA CYS A 299 -2.23 6.50 0.13
C CYS A 299 -1.15 6.47 -0.95
N HIS A 300 -1.47 6.98 -2.14
CA HIS A 300 -0.61 6.85 -3.32
C HIS A 300 0.69 7.67 -3.23
N ARG A 301 0.75 8.74 -2.43
CA ARG A 301 2.00 9.48 -2.18
C ARG A 301 2.89 8.69 -1.23
N SER A 302 2.34 8.04 -0.20
CA SER A 302 3.11 7.11 0.62
C SER A 302 3.61 5.91 -0.19
N ALA A 303 2.77 5.36 -1.07
CA ALA A 303 3.16 4.25 -1.95
C ALA A 303 4.29 4.65 -2.93
N LEU A 304 4.29 5.88 -3.44
CA LEU A 304 5.40 6.42 -4.25
C LEU A 304 6.73 6.44 -3.48
N GLU A 305 6.74 6.94 -2.25
CA GLU A 305 7.98 6.96 -1.45
C GLU A 305 8.45 5.54 -1.07
N ALA A 306 7.52 4.59 -0.90
CA ALA A 306 7.86 3.17 -0.73
C ALA A 306 8.46 2.55 -2.01
N CYS A 307 8.01 2.97 -3.21
CA CYS A 307 8.63 2.55 -4.48
C CYS A 307 10.04 3.09 -4.65
N LYS A 308 10.26 4.38 -4.36
CA LYS A 308 11.62 4.97 -4.33
C LYS A 308 12.53 4.19 -3.40
N PHE A 309 12.03 3.78 -2.23
CA PHE A 309 12.82 3.00 -1.28
C PHE A 309 13.14 1.60 -1.80
N LEU A 310 12.22 0.91 -2.49
CA LEU A 310 12.52 -0.36 -3.16
C LEU A 310 13.64 -0.21 -4.21
N LEU A 311 13.56 0.83 -5.06
CA LEU A 311 14.57 1.11 -6.09
C LEU A 311 15.91 1.65 -5.55
N SER A 312 15.95 2.20 -4.33
CA SER A 312 17.20 2.66 -3.70
C SER A 312 17.93 1.57 -2.92
N LEU A 313 17.24 0.48 -2.55
CA LEU A 313 17.85 -0.67 -1.86
C LEU A 313 18.68 -1.55 -2.79
N ASP A 314 18.19 -1.78 -4.02
CA ASP A 314 18.83 -2.62 -5.02
C ASP A 314 18.51 -2.10 -6.44
N SER A 315 19.56 -1.82 -7.21
CA SER A 315 19.47 -1.40 -8.62
C SER A 315 18.77 -2.40 -9.53
N ASP A 316 18.74 -3.68 -9.15
CA ASP A 316 18.40 -4.79 -10.05
C ASP A 316 16.87 -5.08 -10.04
N ASP A 317 16.08 -4.20 -9.40
CA ASP A 317 14.62 -4.22 -9.18
C ASP A 317 13.96 -5.63 -9.12
N PRO A 318 14.32 -6.46 -8.13
CA PRO A 318 13.87 -7.85 -8.00
C PRO A 318 12.37 -8.01 -7.65
N LYS A 319 11.62 -6.91 -7.58
CA LYS A 319 10.18 -6.88 -7.31
C LYS A 319 9.37 -6.11 -8.36
N GLY A 320 10.00 -5.50 -9.36
CA GLY A 320 9.31 -4.71 -10.39
C GLY A 320 8.68 -3.42 -9.86
N ALA A 321 9.26 -2.79 -8.83
CA ALA A 321 8.83 -1.49 -8.32
C ALA A 321 8.84 -0.40 -9.42
N LEU A 322 9.75 -0.52 -10.40
CA LEU A 322 9.84 0.34 -11.59
C LEU A 322 8.57 0.30 -12.45
N PHE A 323 7.83 -0.81 -12.45
CA PHE A 323 6.52 -0.94 -13.14
C PHE A 323 5.33 -0.47 -12.30
N CYS A 324 5.57 0.07 -11.09
CA CYS A 324 4.55 0.72 -10.26
C CYS A 324 4.83 2.21 -10.01
N ILE A 325 6.08 2.67 -10.15
CA ILE A 325 6.48 4.02 -9.70
C ILE A 325 5.82 5.14 -10.51
N ASP A 326 5.59 4.92 -11.80
CA ASP A 326 4.87 5.85 -12.68
C ASP A 326 3.38 5.94 -12.32
N TYR A 327 2.73 4.80 -12.05
CA TYR A 327 1.36 4.76 -11.54
C TYR A 327 1.20 5.62 -10.28
N PHE A 328 2.06 5.44 -9.29
CA PHE A 328 1.98 6.19 -8.04
C PHE A 328 2.32 7.67 -8.22
N ALA A 329 3.24 8.02 -9.12
CA ALA A 329 3.51 9.41 -9.46
C ALA A 329 2.29 10.08 -10.11
N LEU A 330 1.61 9.42 -11.05
CA LEU A 330 0.36 9.89 -11.62
C LEU A 330 -0.75 10.02 -10.57
N ARG A 331 -1.02 8.96 -9.79
CA ARG A 331 -2.08 8.93 -8.77
C ARG A 331 -1.86 9.92 -7.63
N SER A 332 -0.62 10.37 -7.38
CA SER A 332 -0.27 11.40 -6.39
C SER A 332 0.07 12.78 -7.00
N GLN A 333 -0.25 12.99 -8.28
CA GLN A 333 -0.09 14.27 -9.00
C GLN A 333 1.37 14.79 -9.05
N GLN A 334 2.34 13.89 -9.05
CA GLN A 334 3.79 14.19 -9.04
C GLN A 334 4.37 14.25 -10.47
N TYR A 335 3.62 14.84 -11.41
CA TYR A 335 3.93 14.82 -12.84
C TYR A 335 5.34 15.36 -13.16
N LYS A 336 5.72 16.51 -12.57
CA LYS A 336 7.07 17.11 -12.77
C LYS A 336 8.20 16.20 -12.26
N TRP A 337 7.96 15.45 -11.19
CA TRP A 337 8.93 14.49 -10.65
C TRP A 337 9.03 13.23 -11.53
N LEU A 338 7.94 12.80 -12.19
CA LEU A 338 7.97 11.66 -13.10
C LEU A 338 8.79 11.96 -14.37
N GLU A 339 8.72 13.20 -14.88
CA GLU A 339 9.62 13.65 -15.96
C GLU A 339 11.08 13.64 -15.53
N GLN A 340 11.39 14.27 -14.38
CA GLN A 340 12.74 14.27 -13.82
C GLN A 340 13.27 12.84 -13.57
N PHE A 341 12.39 11.92 -13.18
CA PHE A 341 12.74 10.50 -13.03
C PHE A 341 13.08 9.85 -14.38
N ALA A 342 12.30 10.09 -15.42
CA ALA A 342 12.60 9.58 -16.77
C ALA A 342 13.89 10.16 -17.36
N GLU A 343 14.22 11.42 -17.02
CA GLU A 343 15.40 12.15 -17.51
C GLU A 343 16.68 11.83 -16.71
N GLU A 344 16.61 11.60 -15.39
CA GLU A 344 17.78 11.44 -14.50
C GLU A 344 18.01 10.00 -13.97
N TYR A 345 17.06 9.06 -14.09
CA TYR A 345 17.25 7.69 -13.60
C TYR A 345 18.02 6.85 -14.63
N GLN A 346 19.16 6.27 -14.20
CA GLN A 346 20.13 5.51 -15.02
C GLN A 346 20.80 6.28 -16.19
N CYS A 347 20.23 7.42 -16.62
CA CYS A 347 20.81 8.41 -17.56
C CYS A 347 21.02 7.93 -19.00
N ASP A 348 20.60 6.71 -19.32
CA ASP A 348 20.66 6.06 -20.63
C ASP A 348 19.36 6.26 -21.46
N ASN A 349 18.35 6.92 -20.89
CA ASN A 349 17.04 7.21 -21.49
C ASN A 349 16.23 5.95 -21.91
N SER A 350 16.65 4.77 -21.47
CA SER A 350 16.01 3.49 -21.77
C SER A 350 14.60 3.38 -21.18
N LEU A 351 14.30 4.12 -20.10
CA LEU A 351 12.98 4.15 -19.47
C LEU A 351 11.85 4.45 -20.47
N TRP A 352 12.07 5.36 -21.43
CA TRP A 352 11.06 5.70 -22.45
C TRP A 352 10.63 4.50 -23.30
N LEU A 353 11.48 3.47 -23.43
CA LEU A 353 11.19 2.29 -24.24
C LEU A 353 10.13 1.38 -23.60
N PHE A 354 9.87 1.48 -22.31
CA PHE A 354 8.85 0.68 -21.64
C PHE A 354 7.43 1.26 -21.81
N PRO A 355 6.41 0.39 -21.96
CA PRO A 355 5.03 0.83 -22.18
C PRO A 355 4.42 1.56 -20.96
N ASN A 356 4.97 1.40 -19.75
CA ASN A 356 4.49 2.15 -18.59
C ASN A 356 4.95 3.62 -18.68
N PHE A 357 6.26 3.88 -18.77
CA PHE A 357 6.76 5.26 -18.87
C PHE A 357 6.28 5.99 -20.12
N SER A 358 6.29 5.39 -21.31
CA SER A 358 5.91 6.09 -22.54
C SER A 358 4.47 6.65 -22.48
N PHE A 359 3.51 5.85 -22.00
CA PHE A 359 2.12 6.30 -21.82
C PHE A 359 1.98 7.21 -20.58
N SER A 360 2.61 6.87 -19.45
CA SER A 360 2.46 7.65 -18.21
C SER A 360 3.13 9.03 -18.28
N LEU A 361 4.20 9.21 -19.05
CA LEU A 361 4.80 10.52 -19.32
C LEU A 361 3.92 11.38 -20.24
N ALA A 362 3.24 10.78 -21.22
CA ALA A 362 2.24 11.50 -22.02
C ALA A 362 1.05 11.97 -21.16
N ILE A 363 0.59 11.14 -20.19
CA ILE A 363 -0.43 11.53 -19.21
C ILE A 363 0.09 12.63 -18.26
N ALA A 364 1.35 12.55 -17.81
CA ALA A 364 1.97 13.57 -16.97
C ALA A 364 2.08 14.93 -17.69
N ARG A 365 2.53 14.92 -18.95
CA ARG A 365 2.58 16.10 -19.83
C ARG A 365 1.19 16.70 -20.01
N PHE A 366 0.16 15.89 -20.29
CA PHE A 366 -1.23 16.36 -20.47
C PHE A 366 -1.73 17.16 -19.27
N TYR A 367 -1.53 16.66 -18.05
CA TYR A 367 -1.95 17.38 -16.85
C TYR A 367 -1.10 18.62 -16.59
N LEU A 368 0.18 18.64 -16.95
CA LEU A 368 1.03 19.81 -16.80
C LEU A 368 0.72 20.91 -17.82
N GLU A 369 0.41 20.56 -19.07
CA GLU A 369 -0.08 21.50 -20.09
C GLU A 369 -1.41 22.14 -19.69
N ARG A 370 -2.31 21.36 -19.07
CA ARG A 370 -3.61 21.84 -18.59
C ARG A 370 -3.51 22.70 -17.33
N ASP A 371 -2.57 22.41 -16.43
CA ASP A 371 -2.42 23.08 -15.14
C ASP A 371 -1.38 24.22 -15.18
N ALA A 372 -0.80 24.52 -16.34
CA ALA A 372 0.13 25.64 -16.56
C ALA A 372 -0.61 26.92 -17.00
N GLU A 373 -0.53 27.98 -16.18
CA GLU A 373 -1.02 29.32 -16.55
C GLU A 373 -0.02 30.11 -17.42
N ASP A 374 1.27 29.75 -17.37
CA ASP A 374 2.38 30.38 -18.12
C ASP A 374 2.96 29.45 -19.21
N VAL A 375 3.07 29.96 -20.43
CA VAL A 375 3.46 29.19 -21.64
C VAL A 375 4.99 29.08 -21.83
N SER A 376 5.80 29.77 -21.00
CA SER A 376 7.24 29.96 -21.24
C SER A 376 8.13 28.75 -21.00
N ASP A 377 7.80 27.90 -20.03
CA ASP A 377 8.73 26.90 -19.48
C ASP A 377 8.75 25.57 -20.27
N HIS A 378 7.96 25.47 -21.34
CA HIS A 378 7.69 24.19 -22.04
C HIS A 378 7.94 24.22 -23.55
N ALA A 379 8.46 25.32 -24.11
CA ALA A 379 8.64 25.51 -25.56
C ALA A 379 9.54 24.47 -26.25
N ASP A 380 10.48 23.85 -25.51
CA ASP A 380 11.42 22.85 -26.04
C ASP A 380 10.98 21.38 -25.83
N LYS A 381 9.86 21.13 -25.12
CA LYS A 381 9.38 19.76 -24.83
C LYS A 381 8.21 19.37 -25.75
N SER A 382 8.18 18.12 -26.21
CA SER A 382 7.09 17.58 -27.05
C SER A 382 5.75 17.58 -26.33
N THR A 383 4.66 17.79 -27.08
CA THR A 383 3.31 17.91 -26.51
C THR A 383 2.80 16.57 -25.99
N ALA A 384 1.77 16.59 -25.14
CA ALA A 384 1.12 15.37 -24.66
C ALA A 384 0.58 14.50 -25.80
N VAL A 385 0.09 15.13 -26.88
CA VAL A 385 -0.43 14.44 -28.07
C VAL A 385 0.72 13.78 -28.85
N ASP A 386 1.85 14.46 -29.02
CA ASP A 386 3.04 13.89 -29.69
C ASP A 386 3.60 12.71 -28.91
N LEU A 387 3.75 12.84 -27.59
CA LEU A 387 4.22 11.77 -26.70
C LEU A 387 3.26 10.57 -26.72
N MET A 388 1.94 10.81 -26.75
CA MET A 388 0.94 9.75 -26.89
C MET A 388 0.98 9.08 -28.28
N LYS A 389 1.22 9.85 -29.35
CA LYS A 389 1.42 9.32 -30.72
C LYS A 389 2.65 8.39 -30.74
N GLN A 390 3.77 8.81 -30.17
CA GLN A 390 5.00 8.01 -30.07
C GLN A 390 4.77 6.73 -29.27
N ALA A 391 4.11 6.81 -28.10
CA ALA A 391 3.77 5.65 -27.29
C ALA A 391 2.87 4.63 -28.03
N LEU A 392 1.89 5.11 -28.80
CA LEU A 392 1.01 4.28 -29.63
C LEU A 392 1.72 3.67 -30.86
N MET A 393 2.73 4.33 -31.41
CA MET A 393 3.57 3.79 -32.50
C MET A 393 4.53 2.71 -31.99
N LEU A 394 5.15 2.94 -30.82
CA LEU A 394 6.10 2.01 -30.21
C LEU A 394 5.41 0.78 -29.61
N HIS A 395 4.19 0.93 -29.07
CA HIS A 395 3.48 -0.12 -28.33
C HIS A 395 2.00 -0.30 -28.79
N PRO A 396 1.71 -0.56 -30.07
CA PRO A 396 0.35 -0.55 -30.61
C PRO A 396 -0.60 -1.59 -29.97
N LEU A 397 -0.05 -2.71 -29.44
CA LEU A 397 -0.83 -3.74 -28.75
C LEU A 397 -1.48 -3.21 -27.45
N VAL A 398 -0.88 -2.22 -26.78
CA VAL A 398 -1.38 -1.64 -25.53
C VAL A 398 -2.79 -1.07 -25.71
N LEU A 399 -3.09 -0.45 -26.86
CA LEU A 399 -4.40 0.12 -27.14
C LEU A 399 -5.53 -0.94 -27.08
N SER A 400 -5.32 -2.11 -27.69
CA SER A 400 -6.30 -3.20 -27.66
C SER A 400 -6.57 -3.69 -26.23
N LYS A 401 -5.51 -4.03 -25.48
CA LYS A 401 -5.61 -4.51 -24.10
C LYS A 401 -6.20 -3.46 -23.14
N ILE A 402 -5.99 -2.15 -23.38
CA ILE A 402 -6.70 -1.08 -22.66
C ILE A 402 -8.20 -1.10 -22.97
N VAL A 403 -8.59 -1.17 -24.24
CA VAL A 403 -10.02 -1.18 -24.66
C VAL A 403 -10.75 -2.41 -24.12
N ASP A 404 -10.07 -3.55 -24.01
CA ASP A 404 -10.64 -4.78 -23.45
C ASP A 404 -10.77 -4.74 -21.91
N LYS A 405 -9.77 -4.19 -21.19
CA LYS A 405 -9.69 -4.18 -19.72
C LYS A 405 -10.41 -3.00 -19.07
N ALA A 406 -10.33 -1.80 -19.67
CA ALA A 406 -11.08 -0.63 -19.24
C ALA A 406 -12.44 -0.60 -19.98
N PRO A 407 -13.59 -0.39 -19.30
CA PRO A 407 -14.90 -0.47 -19.92
C PRO A 407 -15.22 0.78 -20.78
N LEU A 408 -14.53 0.91 -21.92
CA LEU A 408 -14.62 2.05 -22.83
C LEU A 408 -15.85 1.93 -23.73
N LYS A 409 -16.88 2.76 -23.49
CA LYS A 409 -18.21 2.62 -24.12
C LYS A 409 -18.36 3.30 -25.49
N ASP A 410 -17.32 3.92 -26.04
CA ASP A 410 -17.41 4.63 -27.33
C ASP A 410 -17.22 3.67 -28.51
N SER A 411 -18.23 3.64 -29.39
CA SER A 411 -18.20 2.98 -30.69
C SER A 411 -16.96 3.27 -31.55
N SER A 412 -16.32 4.43 -31.40
CA SER A 412 -15.13 4.81 -32.18
C SER A 412 -13.92 3.89 -31.94
N TRP A 413 -13.79 3.29 -30.75
CA TRP A 413 -12.74 2.30 -30.49
C TRP A 413 -12.86 1.08 -31.42
N THR A 414 -14.09 0.67 -31.75
CA THR A 414 -14.33 -0.43 -32.71
C THR A 414 -13.98 -0.07 -34.16
N GLN A 415 -13.80 1.22 -34.47
CA GLN A 415 -13.34 1.70 -35.79
C GLN A 415 -11.81 1.82 -35.81
N ILE A 416 -11.22 2.32 -34.72
CA ILE A 416 -9.77 2.44 -34.53
C ILE A 416 -9.11 1.05 -34.52
N LEU A 417 -9.66 0.09 -33.76
CA LEU A 417 -9.17 -1.29 -33.71
C LEU A 417 -9.43 -2.11 -34.99
N LYS A 418 -10.29 -1.63 -35.90
CA LYS A 418 -10.43 -2.22 -37.25
C LYS A 418 -9.34 -1.77 -38.23
N ASN A 419 -8.53 -0.78 -37.87
CA ASN A 419 -7.36 -0.43 -38.66
C ASN A 419 -6.31 -1.55 -38.57
N ALA A 420 -5.67 -1.91 -39.69
CA ALA A 420 -4.68 -2.96 -39.74
C ALA A 420 -3.52 -2.78 -38.73
N PHE A 421 -3.10 -1.54 -38.45
CA PHE A 421 -1.99 -1.25 -37.52
C PHE A 421 -2.29 -1.73 -36.09
N PHE A 422 -3.43 -1.31 -35.52
CA PHE A 422 -3.82 -1.72 -34.17
C PHE A 422 -4.47 -3.12 -34.13
N GLY A 423 -5.31 -3.44 -35.11
CA GLY A 423 -6.06 -4.71 -35.17
C GLY A 423 -5.24 -5.94 -35.55
N SER A 424 -4.01 -5.78 -36.07
CA SER A 424 -3.06 -6.87 -36.29
C SER A 424 -1.75 -6.73 -35.51
N ALA A 425 -1.73 -5.83 -34.51
CA ALA A 425 -0.60 -5.65 -33.61
C ALA A 425 -0.23 -6.97 -32.92
N LYS A 426 1.06 -7.30 -32.91
CA LYS A 426 1.61 -8.50 -32.28
C LYS A 426 2.45 -8.14 -31.06
N PRO A 427 2.60 -9.05 -30.08
CA PRO A 427 3.36 -8.82 -28.85
C PRO A 427 4.85 -8.46 -28.98
N GLY A 428 5.44 -8.55 -30.17
CA GLY A 428 6.88 -8.29 -30.39
C GLY A 428 7.74 -9.44 -29.86
N SER A 429 7.92 -9.51 -28.54
CA SER A 429 8.66 -10.56 -27.84
C SER A 429 8.00 -10.94 -26.49
N PRO A 430 8.37 -12.07 -25.87
CA PRO A 430 7.76 -12.52 -24.61
C PRO A 430 7.98 -11.56 -23.43
N SER A 431 9.14 -10.89 -23.35
CA SER A 431 9.39 -9.84 -22.35
C SER A 431 8.43 -8.67 -22.53
N LEU A 432 8.23 -8.21 -23.77
CA LEU A 432 7.37 -7.06 -24.05
C LEU A 432 5.89 -7.35 -23.76
N GLU A 433 5.37 -8.52 -24.17
CA GLU A 433 3.99 -8.89 -23.82
C GLU A 433 3.75 -8.92 -22.31
N HIS A 434 4.72 -9.44 -21.56
CA HIS A 434 4.63 -9.55 -20.11
C HIS A 434 4.58 -8.18 -19.44
N VAL A 435 5.45 -7.24 -19.85
CA VAL A 435 5.44 -5.85 -19.34
C VAL A 435 4.18 -5.10 -19.78
N ILE A 436 3.68 -5.31 -21.00
CA ILE A 436 2.39 -4.76 -21.44
C ILE A 436 1.23 -5.28 -20.56
N ASN A 437 1.22 -6.56 -20.22
CA ASN A 437 0.19 -7.13 -19.33
C ASN A 437 0.28 -6.55 -17.90
N ILE A 438 1.49 -6.40 -17.36
CA ILE A 438 1.75 -5.71 -16.07
C ILE A 438 1.22 -4.26 -16.12
N TYR A 439 1.59 -3.52 -17.17
CA TYR A 439 1.16 -2.13 -17.34
C TYR A 439 -0.38 -2.01 -17.35
N VAL A 440 -1.06 -2.83 -18.14
CA VAL A 440 -2.52 -2.78 -18.29
C VAL A 440 -3.24 -3.17 -16.98
N GLU A 441 -2.81 -4.22 -16.28
CA GLU A 441 -3.40 -4.59 -14.98
C GLU A 441 -3.23 -3.49 -13.91
N ARG A 442 -2.12 -2.74 -13.95
CA ARG A 442 -1.90 -1.61 -13.03
C ARG A 442 -2.66 -0.35 -13.44
N HIS A 443 -2.68 -0.01 -14.73
CA HIS A 443 -3.11 1.31 -15.21
C HIS A 443 -4.54 1.42 -15.76
N TYR A 444 -5.27 0.32 -15.97
CA TYR A 444 -6.64 0.35 -16.54
C TYR A 444 -7.63 1.29 -15.82
N ILE A 445 -7.45 1.60 -14.53
CA ILE A 445 -8.26 2.60 -13.81
C ILE A 445 -8.07 4.01 -14.38
N MET A 446 -6.86 4.40 -14.76
CA MET A 446 -6.57 5.75 -15.31
C MET A 446 -7.35 5.99 -16.61
N TRP A 447 -7.45 4.96 -17.45
CA TRP A 447 -8.18 5.01 -18.72
C TRP A 447 -9.70 5.11 -18.56
N ARG A 448 -10.23 5.12 -17.32
CA ARG A 448 -11.65 5.46 -17.04
C ARG A 448 -11.95 6.96 -17.09
N PHE A 449 -10.94 7.84 -17.06
CA PHE A 449 -11.14 9.29 -17.13
C PHE A 449 -11.42 9.75 -18.58
N PRO A 450 -12.54 10.46 -18.87
CA PRO A 450 -12.88 10.88 -20.24
C PRO A 450 -11.86 11.80 -20.90
N GLU A 451 -11.17 12.64 -20.12
CA GLU A 451 -10.06 13.49 -20.60
C GLU A 451 -8.95 12.66 -21.24
N LEU A 452 -8.52 11.57 -20.58
CA LEU A 452 -7.47 10.69 -21.08
C LEU A 452 -7.96 9.78 -22.22
N GLN A 453 -9.24 9.41 -22.23
CA GLN A 453 -9.86 8.72 -23.36
C GLN A 453 -9.86 9.58 -24.63
N ASN A 454 -10.13 10.88 -24.50
CA ASN A 454 -10.08 11.82 -25.62
C ASN A 454 -8.64 11.98 -26.15
N LEU A 455 -7.65 12.18 -25.27
CA LEU A 455 -6.22 12.24 -25.63
C LEU A 455 -5.76 10.99 -26.39
N LEU A 456 -6.08 9.79 -25.85
CA LEU A 456 -5.73 8.51 -26.47
C LEU A 456 -6.41 8.33 -27.85
N LYS A 457 -7.65 8.78 -27.98
CA LYS A 457 -8.44 8.71 -29.23
C LYS A 457 -7.90 9.66 -30.29
N GLU A 458 -7.57 10.88 -29.91
CA GLU A 458 -6.98 11.90 -30.79
C GLU A 458 -5.61 11.43 -31.32
N ALA A 459 -4.72 10.99 -30.42
CA ALA A 459 -3.42 10.44 -30.79
C ALA A 459 -3.56 9.18 -31.69
N ALA A 460 -4.50 8.27 -31.39
CA ALA A 460 -4.73 7.09 -32.22
C ALA A 460 -5.28 7.42 -33.62
N LEU A 461 -6.09 8.47 -33.76
CA LEU A 461 -6.55 8.96 -35.06
C LEU A 461 -5.41 9.63 -35.84
N LEU A 462 -4.53 10.39 -35.18
CA LEU A 462 -3.34 10.99 -35.77
C LEU A 462 -2.30 9.93 -36.21
N VAL A 463 -2.15 8.83 -35.46
CA VAL A 463 -1.39 7.64 -35.92
C VAL A 463 -2.01 7.05 -37.18
N ILE A 464 -3.33 6.86 -37.20
CA ILE A 464 -4.05 6.34 -38.38
C ILE A 464 -3.95 7.29 -39.58
N GLU A 465 -3.80 8.60 -39.37
CA GLU A 465 -3.60 9.57 -40.43
C GLU A 465 -2.15 9.61 -40.93
N SER A 466 -1.16 9.71 -40.03
CA SER A 466 0.25 9.75 -40.44
C SER A 466 0.67 8.49 -41.20
N LEU A 467 0.17 7.31 -40.80
CA LEU A 467 0.46 6.04 -41.51
C LEU A 467 -0.18 5.90 -42.90
N LYS A 468 -1.12 6.79 -43.29
CA LYS A 468 -1.57 6.91 -44.70
C LYS A 468 -0.60 7.72 -45.56
N HIS A 469 0.18 8.61 -44.92
CA HIS A 469 1.10 9.52 -45.59
C HIS A 469 2.53 8.97 -45.64
N ASP A 470 3.03 8.40 -44.55
CA ASP A 470 4.27 7.62 -44.56
C ASP A 470 4.14 6.34 -43.72
N SER A 471 4.22 5.19 -44.40
CA SER A 471 4.20 3.86 -43.76
C SER A 471 5.56 3.45 -43.18
N ARG A 472 6.63 4.25 -43.39
CA ARG A 472 7.98 3.97 -42.86
C ARG A 472 8.09 4.24 -41.37
N GLU A 473 7.39 5.27 -40.88
CA GLU A 473 7.39 5.63 -39.45
C GLU A 473 7.06 4.40 -38.57
N ALA A 474 6.05 3.60 -38.92
CA ALA A 474 5.72 2.35 -38.23
C ALA A 474 6.82 1.27 -38.32
N GLN A 475 7.63 1.24 -39.39
CA GLN A 475 8.72 0.27 -39.54
C GLN A 475 9.93 0.66 -38.70
N ASP A 476 10.21 1.96 -38.61
CA ASP A 476 11.28 2.51 -37.76
C ASP A 476 10.95 2.28 -36.27
N TRP A 477 9.73 2.60 -35.83
CA TRP A 477 9.28 2.30 -34.46
C TRP A 477 9.25 0.80 -34.16
N ALA A 478 8.87 -0.05 -35.11
CA ALA A 478 8.95 -1.50 -34.95
C ALA A 478 10.40 -2.03 -34.87
N CYS A 479 11.37 -1.33 -35.49
CA CYS A 479 12.78 -1.64 -35.33
C CYS A 479 13.27 -1.28 -33.91
N VAL A 480 12.96 -0.08 -33.42
CA VAL A 480 13.27 0.37 -32.05
C VAL A 480 12.67 -0.58 -31.00
N MET A 481 11.40 -0.96 -31.15
CA MET A 481 10.72 -1.93 -30.29
C MET A 481 11.44 -3.29 -30.25
N LYS A 482 11.90 -3.77 -31.42
CA LYS A 482 12.60 -5.05 -31.55
C LYS A 482 14.02 -5.01 -31.01
N GLU A 483 14.72 -3.88 -31.09
CA GLU A 483 16.05 -3.69 -30.51
C GLU A 483 15.96 -3.65 -28.98
N ALA A 484 15.05 -2.84 -28.45
CA ALA A 484 14.78 -2.69 -27.02
C ALA A 484 14.39 -4.01 -26.32
N PHE A 485 13.55 -4.83 -26.97
CA PHE A 485 13.07 -6.12 -26.43
C PHE A 485 13.53 -7.30 -27.28
N SER A 486 14.81 -7.32 -27.63
CA SER A 486 15.46 -8.30 -28.53
C SER A 486 15.57 -9.73 -27.98
N SER A 487 15.29 -9.94 -26.69
CA SER A 487 15.41 -11.24 -26.02
C SER A 487 14.31 -12.23 -26.41
N GLU A 488 14.70 -13.47 -26.75
CA GLU A 488 13.76 -14.56 -27.04
C GLU A 488 13.07 -15.12 -25.78
N LYS A 489 13.57 -14.78 -24.58
CA LYS A 489 13.06 -15.25 -23.29
C LYS A 489 12.42 -14.10 -22.53
N ASN A 490 11.36 -14.38 -21.77
CA ASN A 490 10.77 -13.41 -20.87
C ASN A 490 11.66 -13.20 -19.64
N GLU A 491 12.42 -12.11 -19.63
CA GLU A 491 13.31 -11.71 -18.51
C GLU A 491 12.52 -11.33 -17.26
N TYR A 492 11.31 -10.81 -17.44
CA TYR A 492 10.37 -10.42 -16.38
C TYR A 492 9.50 -11.59 -15.90
N SER A 493 9.77 -12.83 -16.32
CA SER A 493 9.02 -14.04 -15.92
C SER A 493 9.01 -14.32 -14.41
N HIS A 494 9.93 -13.71 -13.65
CA HIS A 494 9.97 -13.74 -12.20
C HIS A 494 8.93 -12.81 -11.52
N LEU A 495 8.32 -11.89 -12.28
CA LEU A 495 7.26 -10.99 -11.82
C LEU A 495 5.89 -11.56 -12.19
N LEU A 496 5.04 -11.85 -11.22
CA LEU A 496 3.68 -12.34 -11.49
C LEU A 496 2.77 -11.18 -11.88
N VAL A 497 2.06 -11.25 -13.02
CA VAL A 497 1.12 -10.21 -13.45
C VAL A 497 0.03 -9.93 -12.39
N SER A 498 -0.40 -10.97 -11.66
CA SER A 498 -1.34 -10.88 -10.53
C SER A 498 -0.83 -10.05 -9.35
N ASP A 499 0.48 -9.82 -9.21
CA ASP A 499 1.03 -8.93 -8.19
C ASP A 499 0.84 -7.44 -8.54
N PHE A 500 0.49 -7.11 -9.78
CA PHE A 500 0.29 -5.73 -10.26
C PHE A 500 -1.18 -5.34 -10.42
N SER A 501 -2.11 -6.29 -10.28
CA SER A 501 -3.55 -6.05 -10.31
C SER A 501 -4.08 -5.55 -8.96
N ASP A 502 -5.17 -4.78 -8.97
CA ASP A 502 -5.90 -4.40 -7.76
C ASP A 502 -6.71 -5.57 -7.17
N THR A 503 -6.96 -6.60 -7.98
CA THR A 503 -7.74 -7.78 -7.59
C THR A 503 -6.90 -8.75 -6.78
N THR A 504 -7.26 -8.96 -5.51
CA THR A 504 -6.63 -10.01 -4.69
C THR A 504 -7.18 -11.38 -5.08
N PRO A 505 -6.33 -12.35 -5.48
CA PRO A 505 -6.79 -13.72 -5.68
C PRO A 505 -7.29 -14.31 -4.35
N SER A 506 -8.47 -14.95 -4.37
CA SER A 506 -9.00 -15.73 -3.26
C SER A 506 -8.81 -17.22 -3.53
N LEU A 507 -8.40 -17.99 -2.51
CA LEU A 507 -8.38 -19.45 -2.62
C LEU A 507 -9.82 -20.01 -2.69
N PRO A 508 -10.03 -21.17 -3.35
CA PRO A 508 -11.30 -21.87 -3.28
C PRO A 508 -11.73 -22.13 -1.82
N PRO A 509 -13.02 -21.98 -1.47
CA PRO A 509 -13.49 -22.23 -0.10
C PRO A 509 -13.16 -23.63 0.42
N GLU A 510 -12.92 -24.59 -0.47
CA GLU A 510 -12.60 -25.97 -0.13
C GLU A 510 -11.14 -26.15 0.31
N GLU A 511 -10.23 -25.37 -0.28
CA GLU A 511 -8.82 -25.25 0.12
C GLU A 511 -8.66 -24.37 1.37
N LEU A 512 -9.62 -23.49 1.66
CA LEU A 512 -9.66 -22.70 2.90
C LEU A 512 -10.17 -23.50 4.12
N ARG A 513 -11.02 -24.53 3.93
CA ARG A 513 -11.59 -25.32 5.05
C ARG A 513 -10.57 -25.86 6.06
N PRO A 514 -9.38 -26.40 5.67
CA PRO A 514 -8.34 -26.81 6.62
C PRO A 514 -7.78 -25.67 7.48
N PHE A 515 -7.86 -24.42 6.99
CA PHE A 515 -7.31 -23.23 7.63
C PHE A 515 -8.35 -22.44 8.44
N MET A 516 -9.64 -22.72 8.26
CA MET A 516 -10.76 -22.06 8.97
C MET A 516 -11.05 -22.65 10.37
N VAL A 517 -10.14 -23.44 10.94
CA VAL A 517 -10.34 -24.13 12.23
C VAL A 517 -10.11 -23.18 13.41
N GLY A 518 -11.12 -22.37 13.72
CA GLY A 518 -11.27 -21.71 15.02
C GLY A 518 -11.00 -20.20 15.07
N PRO A 519 -12.02 -19.35 14.85
CA PRO A 519 -11.93 -17.91 15.13
C PRO A 519 -11.89 -17.66 16.66
N GLY A 520 -10.68 -17.70 17.23
CA GLY A 520 -10.42 -17.42 18.65
C GLY A 520 -8.96 -17.16 19.00
N MET A 521 -8.01 -17.82 18.34
CA MET A 521 -6.57 -17.74 18.66
C MET A 521 -5.90 -16.38 18.37
N ALA A 522 -6.54 -15.48 17.62
CA ALA A 522 -5.91 -14.24 17.14
C ALA A 522 -6.11 -13.02 18.05
N HIS A 523 -7.10 -13.03 18.94
CA HIS A 523 -7.50 -11.83 19.71
C HIS A 523 -7.39 -11.95 21.23
N ASP A 524 -7.54 -13.14 21.82
CA ASP A 524 -7.40 -13.36 23.26
C ASP A 524 -6.08 -14.06 23.60
N MET A 525 -5.02 -13.27 23.73
CA MET A 525 -3.76 -13.68 24.37
C MET A 525 -3.76 -13.21 25.83
N PRO A 526 -4.21 -14.02 26.81
CA PRO A 526 -4.07 -13.68 28.23
C PRO A 526 -2.59 -13.62 28.63
N PRO A 527 -2.22 -12.83 29.65
CA PRO A 527 -0.88 -12.89 30.23
C PRO A 527 -0.61 -14.29 30.82
N VAL A 528 0.65 -14.73 30.74
CA VAL A 528 1.09 -15.96 31.42
C VAL A 528 1.14 -15.71 32.92
N GLU A 529 0.07 -16.07 33.63
CA GLU A 529 0.05 -16.22 35.09
C GLU A 529 0.10 -17.70 35.49
N GLN A 530 0.52 -17.97 36.73
CA GLN A 530 1.06 -19.26 37.14
C GLN A 530 0.00 -20.20 37.73
N GLU A 531 0.18 -21.50 37.47
CA GLU A 531 -0.36 -22.67 38.20
C GLU A 531 -1.75 -22.53 38.87
N ALA A 532 -2.79 -22.96 38.16
CA ALA A 532 -4.09 -23.32 38.74
C ALA A 532 -4.39 -24.81 38.50
N GLY A 533 -5.19 -25.42 39.38
CA GLY A 533 -5.45 -26.86 39.42
C GLY A 533 -6.36 -27.41 38.29
N PRO A 534 -6.54 -28.74 38.21
CA PRO A 534 -7.20 -29.40 37.09
C PRO A 534 -8.70 -29.05 36.98
N GLU A 535 -9.09 -28.53 35.81
CA GLU A 535 -10.49 -28.31 35.48
C GLU A 535 -11.26 -29.62 35.38
N ARG A 536 -12.49 -29.64 35.94
CA ARG A 536 -13.37 -30.82 35.89
C ARG A 536 -14.29 -30.71 34.67
N ILE A 537 -14.07 -31.58 33.69
CA ILE A 537 -15.03 -31.79 32.60
C ILE A 537 -16.18 -32.63 33.15
N HIS A 538 -17.40 -32.08 33.13
CA HIS A 538 -18.63 -32.76 33.57
C HIS A 538 -19.35 -33.44 32.40
N ALA A 539 -20.00 -34.59 32.65
CA ALA A 539 -20.69 -35.38 31.64
C ALA A 539 -22.19 -34.98 31.47
N PRO A 540 -22.82 -35.24 30.31
CA PRO A 540 -24.18 -34.78 30.00
C PRO A 540 -25.28 -35.68 30.60
N LEU A 541 -26.48 -35.11 30.83
CA LEU A 541 -27.70 -35.88 31.12
C LEU A 541 -28.30 -36.53 29.86
N GLU A 542 -28.98 -37.67 30.05
CA GLU A 542 -29.80 -38.30 29.00
C GLU A 542 -31.05 -37.49 28.65
N VAL A 543 -31.43 -37.54 27.37
CA VAL A 543 -32.54 -36.76 26.78
C VAL A 543 -33.84 -37.59 26.63
N VAL A 544 -33.80 -38.87 26.98
CA VAL A 544 -34.89 -39.84 26.74
C VAL A 544 -36.17 -39.43 27.49
N GLY A 545 -37.31 -39.44 26.78
CA GLY A 545 -38.63 -39.19 27.36
C GLY A 545 -39.02 -37.72 27.58
N ARG A 546 -38.15 -36.74 27.27
CA ARG A 546 -38.49 -35.31 27.36
C ARG A 546 -39.14 -34.76 26.08
N ASN A 547 -40.04 -33.79 26.24
CA ASN A 547 -40.74 -33.15 25.12
C ASN A 547 -39.79 -32.18 24.36
N ALA A 548 -39.50 -32.49 23.10
CA ALA A 548 -38.39 -31.91 22.34
C ALA A 548 -38.41 -30.37 22.24
N ALA A 549 -39.59 -29.76 22.06
CA ALA A 549 -39.72 -28.31 21.97
C ALA A 549 -39.25 -27.58 23.25
N ARG A 550 -39.35 -28.23 24.41
CA ARG A 550 -38.87 -27.70 25.68
C ARG A 550 -37.35 -27.80 25.81
N VAL A 551 -36.75 -28.92 25.40
CA VAL A 551 -35.29 -29.11 25.39
C VAL A 551 -34.62 -28.09 24.45
N PHE A 552 -35.23 -27.82 23.30
CA PHE A 552 -34.78 -26.78 22.39
C PHE A 552 -34.78 -25.38 23.04
N LEU A 553 -35.87 -24.97 23.68
CA LEU A 553 -35.93 -23.68 24.37
C LEU A 553 -34.98 -23.58 25.58
N GLU A 554 -34.78 -24.67 26.31
CA GLU A 554 -33.81 -24.74 27.42
C GLU A 554 -32.36 -24.63 26.89
N SER A 555 -32.05 -25.18 25.70
CA SER A 555 -30.72 -25.08 25.06
C SER A 555 -30.34 -23.67 24.54
N LEU A 556 -31.30 -22.75 24.45
CA LEU A 556 -31.07 -21.36 24.00
C LEU A 556 -30.72 -20.40 25.15
N LEU A 557 -30.59 -20.89 26.39
CA LEU A 557 -30.28 -20.09 27.57
C LEU A 557 -28.82 -20.31 28.02
N PRO A 558 -27.92 -19.29 27.97
CA PRO A 558 -26.47 -19.43 28.22
C PRO A 558 -26.00 -19.94 29.60
N TRP A 559 -26.92 -20.36 30.48
CA TRP A 559 -26.66 -20.79 31.85
C TRP A 559 -27.28 -22.15 32.19
N VAL A 560 -27.94 -22.83 31.24
CA VAL A 560 -28.57 -24.15 31.46
C VAL A 560 -27.58 -25.26 31.11
N ASN A 561 -26.65 -25.52 32.04
CA ASN A 561 -25.72 -26.64 31.93
C ASN A 561 -26.36 -27.92 32.49
N TYR A 562 -26.58 -28.92 31.63
CA TYR A 562 -27.13 -30.22 32.01
C TYR A 562 -26.08 -31.10 32.71
N GLY A 563 -25.81 -30.86 34.00
CA GLY A 563 -24.66 -31.47 34.69
C GLY A 563 -24.65 -31.59 36.23
N ASP A 564 -25.77 -31.92 36.89
CA ASP A 564 -25.77 -32.74 38.12
C ASP A 564 -27.14 -33.41 38.32
N ASN A 565 -27.19 -34.57 38.97
CA ASN A 565 -28.42 -35.18 39.46
C ASN A 565 -28.20 -36.05 40.72
N ARG A 566 -27.63 -35.46 41.78
CA ARG A 566 -27.63 -36.06 43.11
C ARG A 566 -29.04 -36.05 43.73
N HIS A 567 -29.79 -37.14 43.62
CA HIS A 567 -30.68 -37.60 44.70
C HIS A 567 -31.21 -39.03 44.52
N GLY A 568 -31.16 -39.82 45.60
CA GLY A 568 -32.19 -40.81 45.93
C GLY A 568 -32.18 -42.14 45.15
N GLY A 569 -31.38 -43.10 45.62
CA GLY A 569 -31.40 -44.49 45.15
C GLY A 569 -30.87 -45.44 46.21
N ASN A 570 -31.56 -45.51 47.37
CA ASN A 570 -31.36 -46.58 48.35
C ASN A 570 -32.19 -47.82 47.96
N ASP A 571 -31.83 -48.97 48.54
CA ASP A 571 -32.33 -50.35 48.33
C ASP A 571 -31.48 -51.17 47.34
N GLN A 572 -31.04 -52.40 47.62
CA GLN A 572 -31.13 -53.33 48.78
C GLN A 572 -29.88 -54.29 48.70
N HIS A 573 -29.54 -55.21 49.62
CA HIS A 573 -30.28 -55.90 50.71
C HIS A 573 -29.42 -56.16 51.98
N ASP A 574 -28.27 -56.83 51.81
CA ASP A 574 -27.45 -57.60 52.77
C ASP A 574 -27.08 -56.88 54.09
N ASP A 575 -26.84 -57.52 55.24
CA ASP A 575 -27.28 -58.79 55.89
C ASP A 575 -26.70 -58.75 57.35
N ASP A 576 -27.22 -59.57 58.27
CA ASP A 576 -26.90 -59.66 59.73
C ASP A 576 -27.27 -58.44 60.64
#